data_AF-A0A924SJL4-F1
#
_entry.id   AF-A0A924SJL4-F1
#
_cell.length_a   1.000
_cell.length_b   1.000
_cell.length_c   1.000
_cell.angle_alpha   90.00
_cell.angle_beta   90.00
_cell.angle_gamma   90.00
#
_symmetry.space_group_name_H-M   'P 1'
#
loop_
_entity.id
_entity.type
_entity.pdbx_description
1 polymer ?
#
loop_
_entity_poly.entity_id
_entity_poly.type
_entity_poly.pdbx_seq_one_letter_code
_entity_poly.pdbx_strand_id
1 'polypeptide(L)'
;MLKTNHAALLLVALCASGYAAGAWAAAPIPVSVSVYPAQPLIEQGKGQQLLSVDFKVDNQSADKIELSEIEVSVLGSANKLVAQYRVGANGMSVLVVPNRVIEPGKIELIFNPLYAFPARMDLSHLRFGFKFDVGDDTKYAVATDLAPKLYAPTVQLALPLAGPVLVHDGHDFYGHHRRLPLLDGMARALQWETNFMRYSYDFVATDDQGNMFKGDGSKNEDWYGWGAPVSAPAAGKVIRAVSGLPDNAKGKRPPFSREQFIADPSLMWGNHIEIDHGNGEVSMLAHLKNGSVTAKVGDTVKAGQKIGEMGFSGDAFLVHLHYDLKNGAGFKADGLPSPFNNFERLSGAAWTPVQHGQLDSGDLVRRRAR
;
A
#
# COMPACT_ATOMS: atom_id res chain seq x y z
N MET A 1 -91.57 -24.75 30.98
CA MET A 1 -90.78 -23.62 30.45
C MET A 1 -89.37 -23.68 31.02
N LEU A 2 -88.37 -23.21 30.27
CA LEU A 2 -86.90 -23.26 30.48
C LEU A 2 -86.26 -24.61 30.10
N LYS A 3 -85.79 -24.79 28.85
CA LYS A 3 -84.58 -24.29 28.16
C LYS A 3 -83.32 -25.10 28.51
N THR A 4 -82.97 -25.92 27.53
CA THR A 4 -81.75 -26.71 27.29
C THR A 4 -80.47 -25.88 27.29
N ASN A 5 -79.36 -26.49 27.74
CA ASN A 5 -78.04 -26.27 27.15
C ASN A 5 -77.15 -27.50 27.38
N HIS A 6 -76.66 -28.08 26.29
CA HIS A 6 -75.65 -29.14 26.23
C HIS A 6 -74.29 -28.48 26.00
N ALA A 7 -73.29 -28.83 26.81
CA ALA A 7 -71.90 -28.48 26.55
C ALA A 7 -71.28 -29.58 25.67
N ALA A 8 -70.90 -29.22 24.45
CA ALA A 8 -70.26 -30.09 23.48
C ALA A 8 -68.74 -30.15 23.71
N LEU A 9 -68.21 -31.37 23.73
CA LEU A 9 -66.79 -31.71 23.60
C LEU A 9 -66.30 -31.25 22.22
N LEU A 10 -65.27 -30.38 22.16
CA LEU A 10 -64.60 -30.04 20.91
C LEU A 10 -63.28 -30.83 20.80
N LEU A 11 -63.26 -31.83 19.90
CA LEU A 11 -62.02 -32.39 19.35
C LEU A 11 -61.36 -31.32 18.47
N VAL A 12 -60.14 -30.90 18.83
CA VAL A 12 -59.29 -30.10 17.94
C VAL A 12 -58.51 -31.07 17.05
N ALA A 13 -58.92 -31.17 15.79
CA ALA A 13 -58.15 -31.84 14.75
C ALA A 13 -56.96 -30.96 14.32
N LEU A 14 -55.76 -31.55 14.28
CA LEU A 14 -54.56 -30.93 13.71
C LEU A 14 -54.78 -30.64 12.21
N CYS A 15 -54.83 -29.36 11.84
CA CYS A 15 -54.48 -28.92 10.51
C CYS A 15 -53.01 -28.51 10.50
N ALA A 16 -52.15 -29.34 9.90
CA ALA A 16 -50.79 -28.98 9.56
C ALA A 16 -50.81 -27.98 8.39
N SER A 17 -50.83 -26.68 8.70
CA SER A 17 -50.47 -25.63 7.74
C SER A 17 -48.97 -25.40 7.83
N GLY A 18 -48.25 -25.81 6.79
CA GLY A 18 -46.83 -25.54 6.65
C GLY A 18 -46.57 -24.04 6.63
N TYR A 19 -45.94 -23.53 7.69
CA TYR A 19 -45.26 -22.24 7.62
C TYR A 19 -44.02 -22.42 6.74
N ALA A 20 -44.15 -22.06 5.47
CA ALA A 20 -42.98 -21.69 4.69
C ALA A 20 -42.37 -20.47 5.38
N ALA A 21 -41.19 -20.64 5.96
CA ALA A 21 -40.34 -19.54 6.37
C ALA A 21 -39.95 -18.79 5.10
N GLY A 22 -40.76 -17.80 4.72
CA GLY A 22 -40.36 -16.79 3.76
C GLY A 22 -39.16 -16.08 4.34
N ALA A 23 -37.97 -16.35 3.79
CA ALA A 23 -36.82 -15.51 4.00
C ALA A 23 -37.18 -14.13 3.44
N TRP A 24 -37.63 -13.22 4.31
CA TRP A 24 -37.55 -11.80 4.02
C TRP A 24 -36.05 -11.54 3.91
N ALA A 25 -35.54 -11.47 2.68
CA ALA A 25 -34.19 -10.97 2.45
C ALA A 25 -34.12 -9.63 3.19
N ALA A 26 -33.26 -9.53 4.20
CA ALA A 26 -32.98 -8.26 4.84
C ALA A 26 -32.67 -7.27 3.72
N ALA A 27 -33.35 -6.13 3.71
CA ALA A 27 -33.09 -5.11 2.71
C ALA A 27 -31.56 -4.89 2.65
N PRO A 28 -30.95 -4.85 1.45
CA PRO A 28 -29.51 -4.73 1.34
C PRO A 28 -29.07 -3.48 2.12
N ILE A 29 -28.07 -3.65 2.98
CA ILE A 29 -27.49 -2.54 3.73
C ILE A 29 -26.98 -1.53 2.69
N PRO A 30 -27.46 -0.27 2.68
CA PRO A 30 -27.12 0.71 1.65
C PRO A 30 -25.71 1.29 1.82
N VAL A 31 -24.86 0.63 2.61
CA VAL A 31 -23.46 0.94 2.82
C VAL A 31 -22.68 -0.33 2.53
N SER A 32 -21.67 -0.26 1.68
CA SER A 32 -20.83 -1.42 1.34
C SER A 32 -19.35 -1.10 1.54
N VAL A 33 -18.57 -2.12 1.87
CA VAL A 33 -17.13 -2.03 2.05
C VAL A 33 -16.45 -3.08 1.18
N SER A 34 -15.58 -2.64 0.28
CA SER A 34 -14.76 -3.51 -0.57
C SER A 34 -13.28 -3.35 -0.25
N VAL A 35 -12.53 -4.44 -0.36
CA VAL A 35 -11.11 -4.51 0.01
C VAL A 35 -10.21 -4.20 -1.18
N TYR A 36 -9.14 -3.43 -0.94
CA TYR A 36 -8.18 -3.03 -1.97
C TYR A 36 -6.71 -3.20 -1.50
N PRO A 37 -5.87 -3.98 -2.19
CA PRO A 37 -6.21 -4.84 -3.33
C PRO A 37 -7.12 -6.00 -2.91
N ALA A 38 -7.77 -6.66 -3.87
CA ALA A 38 -8.72 -7.74 -3.60
C ALA A 38 -8.10 -8.95 -2.87
N GLN A 39 -6.80 -9.18 -3.06
CA GLN A 39 -6.03 -10.17 -2.29
C GLN A 39 -4.76 -9.49 -1.74
N PRO A 40 -4.83 -8.90 -0.54
CA PRO A 40 -3.69 -8.28 0.13
C PRO A 40 -2.57 -9.26 0.42
N LEU A 41 -1.37 -8.72 0.52
CA LEU A 41 -0.15 -9.46 0.76
C LEU A 41 0.25 -9.33 2.23
N ILE A 42 0.65 -10.45 2.83
CA ILE A 42 1.29 -10.46 4.15
C ILE A 42 2.79 -10.29 3.93
N GLU A 43 3.33 -9.23 4.50
CA GLU A 43 4.76 -8.95 4.51
C GLU A 43 5.39 -9.48 5.80
N GLN A 44 6.64 -9.94 5.72
CA GLN A 44 7.44 -10.27 6.89
C GLN A 44 8.29 -9.05 7.26
N GLY A 45 7.87 -8.34 8.30
CA GLY A 45 8.58 -7.19 8.87
C GLY A 45 9.59 -7.60 9.95
N LYS A 46 10.11 -6.60 10.69
CA LYS A 46 11.05 -6.79 11.81
C LYS A 46 10.35 -7.43 13.02
N GLY A 47 10.21 -8.76 13.03
CA GLY A 47 9.58 -9.49 14.14
C GLY A 47 8.05 -9.41 14.19
N GLN A 48 7.43 -8.98 13.09
CA GLN A 48 5.98 -8.84 12.93
C GLN A 48 5.57 -9.16 11.49
N GLN A 49 4.29 -9.45 11.29
CA GLN A 49 3.66 -9.52 9.98
C GLN A 49 2.97 -8.18 9.69
N LEU A 50 3.09 -7.69 8.47
CA LEU A 50 2.43 -6.46 8.03
C LEU A 50 1.40 -6.75 6.95
N LEU A 51 0.31 -6.00 6.96
CA LEU A 51 -0.78 -6.11 6.00
C LEU A 51 -1.11 -4.72 5.44
N SER A 52 -0.73 -4.46 4.20
CA SER A 52 -1.17 -3.25 3.47
C SER A 52 -2.51 -3.53 2.80
N VAL A 53 -3.55 -2.87 3.28
CA VAL A 53 -4.89 -3.00 2.72
C VAL A 53 -5.67 -1.70 2.96
N ASP A 54 -6.45 -1.31 1.96
CA ASP A 54 -7.35 -0.18 2.02
C ASP A 54 -8.79 -0.66 1.84
N PHE A 55 -9.74 0.13 2.31
CA PHE A 55 -11.15 -0.16 2.24
C PHE A 55 -11.85 0.94 1.47
N LYS A 56 -12.49 0.59 0.36
CA LYS A 56 -13.38 1.49 -0.35
C LYS A 56 -14.77 1.34 0.27
N VAL A 57 -15.26 2.41 0.88
CA VAL A 57 -16.59 2.49 1.47
C VAL A 57 -17.50 3.26 0.53
N ASP A 58 -18.60 2.64 0.11
CA ASP A 58 -19.62 3.24 -0.75
C ASP A 58 -20.89 3.50 0.08
N ASN A 59 -21.23 4.77 0.28
CA ASN A 59 -22.44 5.19 0.97
C ASN A 59 -23.56 5.46 -0.04
N GLN A 60 -24.39 4.44 -0.30
CA GLN A 60 -25.58 4.53 -1.14
C GLN A 60 -26.84 4.86 -0.33
N SER A 61 -26.69 5.15 0.97
CA SER A 61 -27.80 5.54 1.83
C SER A 61 -28.18 7.01 1.61
N ALA A 62 -29.34 7.39 2.15
CA ALA A 62 -29.75 8.80 2.21
C ALA A 62 -29.10 9.55 3.39
N ASP A 63 -28.37 8.86 4.26
CA ASP A 63 -27.77 9.44 5.46
C ASP A 63 -26.32 9.86 5.22
N LYS A 64 -25.90 10.93 5.87
CA LYS A 64 -24.49 11.17 6.14
C LYS A 64 -24.05 10.19 7.22
N ILE A 65 -23.02 9.40 6.96
CA ILE A 65 -22.54 8.38 7.89
C ILE A 65 -21.16 8.76 8.44
N GLU A 66 -20.86 8.34 9.67
CA GLU A 66 -19.53 8.48 10.27
C GLU A 66 -18.97 7.10 10.65
N LEU A 67 -17.78 6.75 10.15
CA LEU A 67 -17.07 5.52 10.52
C LEU A 67 -16.58 5.60 11.97
N SER A 68 -17.32 4.94 12.85
CA SER A 68 -17.11 5.01 14.30
C SER A 68 -16.18 3.93 14.83
N GLU A 69 -16.10 2.77 14.17
CA GLU A 69 -15.24 1.65 14.58
C GLU A 69 -14.75 0.83 13.38
N ILE A 70 -13.48 0.43 13.44
CA ILE A 70 -12.91 -0.67 12.64
C ILE A 70 -12.45 -1.76 13.62
N GLU A 71 -12.90 -2.98 13.38
CA GLU A 71 -12.48 -4.19 14.08
C GLU A 71 -11.81 -5.14 13.09
N VAL A 72 -10.74 -5.81 13.49
CA VAL A 72 -10.28 -7.04 12.83
C VAL A 72 -10.32 -8.20 13.79
N SER A 73 -10.99 -9.27 13.36
CA SER A 73 -11.02 -10.57 14.01
C SER A 73 -10.12 -11.53 13.23
N VAL A 74 -9.17 -12.15 13.92
CA VAL A 74 -8.30 -13.20 13.37
C VAL A 74 -8.95 -14.55 13.66
N LEU A 75 -9.22 -15.32 12.62
CA LEU A 75 -10.00 -16.56 12.69
C LEU A 75 -9.11 -17.76 12.40
N GLY A 76 -9.07 -18.71 13.33
CA GLY A 76 -8.38 -19.98 13.17
C GLY A 76 -9.30 -21.07 12.61
N SER A 77 -8.91 -22.33 12.82
CA SER A 77 -9.67 -23.50 12.37
C SER A 77 -11.13 -23.48 12.85
N ALA A 78 -12.04 -23.91 11.97
CA ALA A 78 -13.49 -23.89 12.19
C ALA A 78 -14.06 -22.50 12.56
N ASN A 79 -13.45 -21.42 12.05
CA ASN A 79 -13.83 -20.02 12.31
C ASN A 79 -13.76 -19.63 13.80
N LYS A 80 -12.93 -20.30 14.59
CA LYS A 80 -12.72 -19.95 15.99
C LYS A 80 -11.93 -18.64 16.09
N LEU A 81 -12.43 -17.68 16.86
CA LEU A 81 -11.72 -16.44 17.15
C LEU A 81 -10.38 -16.74 17.86
N VAL A 82 -9.29 -16.21 17.30
CA VAL A 82 -7.93 -16.30 17.86
C VAL A 82 -7.53 -15.00 18.52
N ALA A 83 -7.77 -13.87 17.84
CA ALA A 83 -7.46 -12.53 18.33
C ALA A 83 -8.48 -11.53 17.76
N GLN A 84 -8.67 -10.42 18.47
CA GLN A 84 -9.52 -9.33 18.01
C GLN A 84 -8.84 -8.00 18.35
N TYR A 85 -8.84 -7.07 17.41
CA TYR A 85 -8.28 -5.74 17.56
C TYR A 85 -9.33 -4.71 17.11
N ARG A 86 -9.40 -3.57 17.78
CA ARG A 86 -10.37 -2.51 17.48
C ARG A 86 -9.72 -1.15 17.54
N VAL A 87 -10.16 -0.27 16.65
CA VAL A 87 -9.97 1.17 16.77
C VAL A 87 -11.32 1.85 16.63
N GLY A 88 -11.65 2.72 17.57
CA GLY A 88 -12.94 3.40 17.62
C GLY A 88 -12.80 4.90 17.80
N ALA A 89 -13.93 5.62 17.72
CA ALA A 89 -14.02 7.06 17.90
C ALA A 89 -13.75 7.54 19.34
N ASN A 90 -13.77 6.64 20.32
CA ASN A 90 -13.87 6.97 21.74
C ASN A 90 -12.54 7.40 22.40
N GLY A 91 -11.57 7.88 21.61
CA GLY A 91 -10.27 8.35 22.09
C GLY A 91 -10.13 9.87 21.93
N MET A 92 -9.87 10.59 23.03
CA MET A 92 -9.77 12.05 23.03
C MET A 92 -8.43 12.61 22.51
N SER A 93 -7.42 11.76 22.28
CA SER A 93 -6.03 12.22 22.13
C SER A 93 -5.39 12.01 20.76
N VAL A 94 -6.05 11.31 19.82
CA VAL A 94 -5.54 11.14 18.44
C VAL A 94 -6.63 10.69 17.47
N LEU A 95 -6.69 11.31 16.28
CA LEU A 95 -7.50 10.81 15.16
C LEU A 95 -6.71 9.70 14.45
N VAL A 96 -7.14 8.46 14.59
CA VAL A 96 -6.44 7.29 14.02
C VAL A 96 -6.99 6.87 12.66
N VAL A 97 -8.25 7.23 12.36
CA VAL A 97 -8.94 6.90 11.11
C VAL A 97 -9.22 8.19 10.33
N PRO A 98 -8.64 8.39 9.13
CA PRO A 98 -8.95 9.56 8.29
C PRO A 98 -10.33 9.44 7.64
N ASN A 99 -10.86 10.56 7.13
CA ASN A 99 -12.08 10.61 6.28
C ASN A 99 -13.28 9.84 6.84
N ARG A 100 -13.53 9.99 8.15
CA ARG A 100 -14.57 9.21 8.84
C ARG A 100 -15.97 9.55 8.39
N VAL A 101 -16.22 10.78 7.94
CA VAL A 101 -17.53 11.24 7.50
C VAL A 101 -17.66 11.02 6.00
N ILE A 102 -18.72 10.31 5.59
CA ILE A 102 -19.01 9.97 4.20
C ILE A 102 -20.42 10.48 3.85
N GLU A 103 -20.49 11.45 2.95
CA GLU A 103 -21.76 12.04 2.51
C GLU A 103 -22.61 11.04 1.69
N PRO A 104 -23.94 11.23 1.61
CA PRO A 104 -24.81 10.42 0.75
C PRO A 104 -24.33 10.37 -0.70
N GLY A 105 -24.30 9.18 -1.29
CA GLY A 105 -23.87 8.93 -2.67
C GLY A 105 -22.37 9.10 -2.90
N LYS A 106 -21.55 9.24 -1.84
CA LYS A 106 -20.09 9.35 -1.93
C LYS A 106 -19.40 8.03 -1.63
N ILE A 107 -18.19 7.94 -2.16
CA ILE A 107 -17.29 6.82 -1.96
C ILE A 107 -16.00 7.37 -1.36
N GLU A 108 -15.54 6.79 -0.27
CA GLU A 108 -14.29 7.15 0.39
C GLU A 108 -13.32 5.97 0.47
N LEU A 109 -12.03 6.27 0.40
CA LEU A 109 -10.96 5.30 0.63
C LEU A 109 -10.49 5.45 2.08
N ILE A 110 -10.65 4.38 2.86
CA ILE A 110 -10.26 4.29 4.26
C ILE A 110 -9.01 3.43 4.36
N PHE A 111 -7.94 4.01 4.89
CA PHE A 111 -6.69 3.32 5.14
C PHE A 111 -6.82 2.39 6.36
N ASN A 112 -6.27 1.17 6.30
CA ASN A 112 -6.31 0.23 7.43
C ASN A 112 -5.34 0.63 8.56
N PRO A 113 -5.82 1.06 9.74
CA PRO A 113 -4.96 1.38 10.89
C PRO A 113 -4.48 0.14 11.66
N LEU A 114 -5.07 -1.04 11.42
CA LEU A 114 -4.75 -2.31 12.07
C LEU A 114 -3.87 -3.16 11.13
N TYR A 115 -2.64 -2.69 10.93
CA TYR A 115 -1.76 -3.18 9.86
C TYR A 115 -0.66 -4.14 10.33
N ALA A 116 -0.38 -4.23 11.63
CA ALA A 116 0.73 -5.02 12.18
C ALA A 116 0.22 -6.12 13.12
N PHE A 117 0.76 -7.32 12.96
CA PHE A 117 0.35 -8.52 13.69
C PHE A 117 1.58 -9.29 14.19
N PRO A 118 1.44 -10.11 15.26
CA PRO A 118 2.53 -10.96 15.73
C PRO A 118 3.10 -11.86 14.63
N ALA A 119 4.42 -12.06 14.61
CA ALA A 119 5.14 -12.79 13.54
C ALA A 119 4.63 -14.22 13.26
N ARG A 120 4.03 -14.90 14.26
CA ARG A 120 3.58 -16.29 14.15
C ARG A 120 2.05 -16.44 14.16
N MET A 121 1.33 -15.34 14.01
CA MET A 121 -0.13 -15.37 13.93
C MET A 121 -0.57 -15.92 12.58
N ASP A 122 -1.53 -16.85 12.55
CA ASP A 122 -2.14 -17.30 11.31
C ASP A 122 -3.11 -16.21 10.82
N LEU A 123 -2.74 -15.55 9.72
CA LEU A 123 -3.52 -14.48 9.11
C LEU A 123 -4.27 -14.97 7.86
N SER A 124 -4.40 -16.29 7.65
CA SER A 124 -5.07 -16.85 6.47
C SER A 124 -6.57 -16.53 6.40
N HIS A 125 -7.19 -16.20 7.52
CA HIS A 125 -8.58 -15.77 7.59
C HIS A 125 -8.77 -14.63 8.59
N LEU A 126 -9.09 -13.45 8.06
CA LEU A 126 -9.40 -12.26 8.81
C LEU A 126 -10.83 -11.83 8.51
N ARG A 127 -11.54 -11.31 9.51
CA ARG A 127 -12.82 -10.63 9.33
C ARG A 127 -12.68 -9.19 9.79
N PHE A 128 -12.87 -8.25 8.86
CA PHE A 128 -12.94 -6.83 9.20
C PHE A 128 -14.40 -6.41 9.40
N GLY A 129 -14.69 -5.82 10.55
CA GLY A 129 -15.98 -5.23 10.89
C GLY A 129 -15.89 -3.71 10.90
N PHE A 130 -16.92 -3.06 10.38
CA PHE A 130 -17.05 -1.60 10.30
C PHE A 130 -18.38 -1.20 10.91
N LYS A 131 -18.37 -0.19 11.77
CA LYS A 131 -19.59 0.46 12.28
C LYS A 131 -19.66 1.88 11.75
N PHE A 132 -20.85 2.25 11.30
CA PHE A 132 -21.14 3.59 10.82
C PHE A 132 -22.31 4.16 11.61
N ASP A 133 -22.06 5.32 12.21
CA ASP A 133 -23.03 6.04 13.02
C ASP A 133 -23.80 7.05 12.16
N VAL A 134 -25.06 7.28 12.53
CA VAL A 134 -25.89 8.37 12.02
C VAL A 134 -26.43 9.13 13.23
N GLY A 135 -25.89 10.33 13.47
CA GLY A 135 -26.06 10.97 14.77
C GLY A 135 -25.21 10.24 15.82
N ASP A 136 -25.79 9.94 16.97
CA ASP A 136 -25.09 9.31 18.10
C ASP A 136 -25.24 7.78 18.12
N ASP A 137 -25.98 7.20 17.16
CA ASP A 137 -26.30 5.77 17.11
C ASP A 137 -25.60 5.08 15.93
N THR A 138 -25.04 3.89 16.18
CA THR A 138 -24.61 2.99 15.11
C THR A 138 -25.82 2.51 14.33
N LYS A 139 -25.96 2.97 13.10
CA LYS A 139 -27.06 2.61 12.19
C LYS A 139 -26.69 1.47 11.25
N TYR A 140 -25.45 1.44 10.77
CA TYR A 140 -24.98 0.43 9.83
C TYR A 140 -23.77 -0.32 10.39
N ALA A 141 -23.77 -1.64 10.19
CA ALA A 141 -22.63 -2.49 10.49
C ALA A 141 -22.36 -3.38 9.27
N VAL A 142 -21.12 -3.36 8.78
CA VAL A 142 -20.70 -4.12 7.60
C VAL A 142 -19.51 -4.97 8.00
N ALA A 143 -19.45 -6.20 7.51
CA ALA A 143 -18.27 -7.05 7.68
C ALA A 143 -17.78 -7.57 6.32
N THR A 144 -16.48 -7.70 6.19
CA THR A 144 -15.85 -8.32 5.02
C THR A 144 -14.81 -9.34 5.46
N ASP A 145 -14.85 -10.51 4.84
CA ASP A 145 -13.87 -11.57 5.07
C ASP A 145 -12.71 -11.38 4.11
N LEU A 146 -11.50 -11.58 4.63
CA LEU A 146 -10.25 -11.42 3.91
C LEU A 146 -9.38 -12.66 4.09
N ALA A 147 -8.82 -13.12 2.97
CA ALA A 147 -7.84 -14.20 2.93
C ALA A 147 -6.52 -13.67 2.32
N PRO A 148 -5.70 -12.94 3.09
CA PRO A 148 -4.41 -12.46 2.65
C PRO A 148 -3.48 -13.59 2.23
N LYS A 149 -2.59 -13.30 1.29
CA LYS A 149 -1.58 -14.25 0.83
C LYS A 149 -0.21 -13.88 1.40
N LEU A 150 0.50 -14.85 1.97
CA LEU A 150 1.91 -14.64 2.31
C LEU A 150 2.70 -14.32 1.04
N TYR A 151 3.33 -13.14 1.01
CA TYR A 151 4.19 -12.78 -0.09
C TYR A 151 5.56 -13.41 0.07
N ALA A 152 5.96 -14.18 -0.93
CA ALA A 152 7.26 -14.83 -1.03
C ALA A 152 7.92 -14.36 -2.32
N PRO A 153 8.79 -13.34 -2.28
CA PRO A 153 9.46 -12.84 -3.47
C PRO A 153 10.37 -13.90 -4.04
N THR A 154 10.38 -14.02 -5.36
CA THR A 154 11.24 -15.00 -6.04
C THR A 154 12.53 -14.36 -6.53
N VAL A 155 12.50 -13.08 -6.89
CA VAL A 155 13.67 -12.29 -7.24
C VAL A 155 14.52 -11.99 -6.00
N GLN A 156 15.83 -12.19 -6.13
CA GLN A 156 16.80 -11.85 -5.09
C GLN A 156 17.33 -10.44 -5.32
N LEU A 157 16.70 -9.44 -4.69
CA LEU A 157 17.06 -8.03 -4.82
C LEU A 157 18.29 -7.68 -3.99
N ALA A 158 19.21 -6.92 -4.56
CA ALA A 158 20.27 -6.21 -3.85
C ALA A 158 19.95 -4.72 -3.83
N LEU A 159 20.43 -4.00 -2.81
CA LEU A 159 20.31 -2.54 -2.77
C LEU A 159 20.90 -1.92 -4.05
N PRO A 160 20.17 -1.02 -4.74
CA PRO A 160 20.62 -0.45 -6.02
C PRO A 160 21.72 0.61 -5.87
N LEU A 161 22.09 0.95 -4.63
CA LEU A 161 23.06 1.99 -4.28
C LEU A 161 24.21 1.40 -3.46
N ALA A 162 25.39 2.02 -3.59
CA ALA A 162 26.56 1.74 -2.79
C ALA A 162 26.73 2.78 -1.67
N GLY A 163 27.44 2.43 -0.60
CA GLY A 163 27.64 3.31 0.55
C GLY A 163 26.41 3.43 1.45
N PRO A 164 26.45 4.32 2.46
CA PRO A 164 25.33 4.63 3.33
C PRO A 164 24.15 5.27 2.58
N VAL A 165 22.95 4.77 2.86
CA VAL A 165 21.69 5.19 2.26
C VAL A 165 20.66 5.34 3.38
N LEU A 166 20.05 6.52 3.46
CA LEU A 166 18.86 6.74 4.25
C LEU A 166 17.64 6.31 3.43
N VAL A 167 16.80 5.47 4.02
CA VAL A 167 15.44 5.23 3.54
C VAL A 167 14.60 6.44 3.96
N HIS A 168 14.54 7.46 3.10
CA HIS A 168 13.89 8.72 3.44
C HIS A 168 12.38 8.55 3.56
N ASP A 169 11.80 7.75 2.66
CA ASP A 169 10.45 7.22 2.81
C ASP A 169 10.42 5.77 2.34
N GLY A 170 9.73 4.93 3.08
CA GLY A 170 9.46 3.54 2.74
C GLY A 170 7.97 3.28 2.67
N HIS A 171 7.60 2.01 2.83
CA HIS A 171 6.21 1.58 2.77
C HIS A 171 5.67 1.08 4.11
N ASP A 172 6.27 1.54 5.21
CA ASP A 172 5.70 1.42 6.54
C ASP A 172 4.46 2.31 6.67
N PHE A 173 3.75 2.20 7.80
CA PHE A 173 2.39 2.71 7.94
C PHE A 173 2.20 4.21 7.63
N TYR A 174 3.22 5.02 7.89
CA TYR A 174 3.18 6.46 7.63
C TYR A 174 3.72 6.86 6.25
N GLY A 175 4.29 5.92 5.50
CA GLY A 175 4.85 6.16 4.17
C GLY A 175 3.83 6.73 3.20
N HIS A 176 4.24 7.74 2.42
CA HIS A 176 3.31 8.46 1.55
C HIS A 176 2.90 7.63 0.33
N HIS A 177 3.77 6.72 -0.10
CA HIS A 177 3.53 5.82 -1.23
C HIS A 177 2.33 4.87 -1.03
N ARG A 178 2.03 4.54 0.23
CA ARG A 178 0.80 3.78 0.58
C ARG A 178 -0.49 4.55 0.32
N ARG A 179 -0.43 5.88 0.20
CA ARG A 179 -1.58 6.79 0.27
C ARG A 179 -1.97 7.38 -1.08
N LEU A 180 -1.70 6.67 -2.17
CA LEU A 180 -2.17 7.10 -3.50
C LEU A 180 -3.71 7.19 -3.50
N PRO A 181 -4.30 8.38 -3.71
CA PRO A 181 -5.74 8.55 -3.60
C PRO A 181 -6.42 8.05 -4.89
N LEU A 182 -6.59 6.72 -5.00
CA LEU A 182 -7.14 6.05 -6.18
C LEU A 182 -8.55 6.53 -6.57
N LEU A 183 -9.26 7.16 -5.64
CA LEU A 183 -10.63 7.66 -5.85
C LEU A 183 -10.69 9.14 -6.21
N ASP A 184 -9.55 9.86 -6.21
CA ASP A 184 -9.49 11.28 -6.56
C ASP A 184 -9.64 11.51 -8.06
N GLY A 185 -10.01 12.74 -8.43
CA GLY A 185 -10.27 13.12 -9.82
C GLY A 185 -9.09 12.87 -10.76
N MET A 186 -7.84 13.00 -10.30
CA MET A 186 -6.66 12.74 -11.12
C MET A 186 -6.45 11.24 -11.37
N ALA A 187 -6.48 10.42 -10.33
CA ALA A 187 -6.34 8.97 -10.47
C ALA A 187 -7.42 8.38 -11.39
N ARG A 188 -8.67 8.88 -11.26
CA ARG A 188 -9.77 8.51 -12.19
C ARG A 188 -9.53 8.96 -13.62
N ALA A 189 -9.06 10.20 -13.83
CA ALA A 189 -8.77 10.73 -15.16
C ALA A 189 -7.65 9.93 -15.86
N LEU A 190 -6.68 9.45 -15.09
CA LEU A 190 -5.57 8.62 -15.56
C LEU A 190 -5.89 7.11 -15.56
N GLN A 191 -7.11 6.73 -15.16
CA GLN A 191 -7.56 5.34 -15.07
C GLN A 191 -6.62 4.47 -14.22
N TRP A 192 -6.11 5.01 -13.12
CA TRP A 192 -5.36 4.24 -12.14
C TRP A 192 -6.32 3.44 -11.29
N GLU A 193 -6.30 2.14 -11.52
CA GLU A 193 -7.10 1.19 -10.76
C GLU A 193 -6.31 0.62 -9.58
N THR A 194 -4.97 0.62 -9.65
CA THR A 194 -4.04 0.01 -8.69
C THR A 194 -3.09 1.02 -8.05
N ASN A 195 -2.61 0.72 -6.83
CA ASN A 195 -1.54 1.50 -6.21
C ASN A 195 -0.19 0.85 -6.56
N PHE A 196 0.32 1.19 -7.74
CA PHE A 196 1.63 0.76 -8.23
C PHE A 196 2.79 1.17 -7.31
N MET A 197 2.59 2.15 -6.41
CA MET A 197 3.59 2.61 -5.45
C MET A 197 3.40 2.05 -4.04
N ARG A 198 2.43 1.16 -3.79
CA ARG A 198 2.06 0.73 -2.42
C ARG A 198 3.23 0.31 -1.53
N TYR A 199 4.29 -0.24 -2.14
CA TYR A 199 5.48 -0.74 -1.49
C TYR A 199 6.78 -0.05 -1.97
N SER A 200 6.69 1.20 -2.41
CA SER A 200 7.83 1.93 -2.93
C SER A 200 8.77 2.43 -1.84
N TYR A 201 9.96 2.83 -2.28
CA TYR A 201 10.99 3.43 -1.45
C TYR A 201 11.59 4.67 -2.12
N ASP A 202 11.89 5.68 -1.31
CA ASP A 202 12.73 6.81 -1.69
C ASP A 202 14.07 6.71 -0.96
N PHE A 203 15.11 6.36 -1.71
CA PHE A 203 16.46 6.21 -1.20
C PHE A 203 17.30 7.46 -1.40
N VAL A 204 17.87 7.98 -0.31
CA VAL A 204 18.79 9.13 -0.33
C VAL A 204 20.17 8.66 0.09
N ALA A 205 21.18 8.87 -0.75
CA ALA A 205 22.56 8.57 -0.36
C ALA A 205 23.05 9.59 0.69
N THR A 206 23.84 9.13 1.65
CA THR A 206 24.37 9.96 2.74
C THR A 206 25.88 9.82 2.88
N ASP A 207 26.51 10.72 3.64
CA ASP A 207 27.82 10.43 4.22
C ASP A 207 27.72 9.42 5.39
N ASP A 208 28.86 9.10 6.00
CA ASP A 208 28.95 8.17 7.13
C ASP A 208 28.28 8.70 8.40
N GLN A 209 27.98 10.00 8.48
CA GLN A 209 27.26 10.63 9.58
C GLN A 209 25.75 10.67 9.34
N GLY A 210 25.27 10.25 8.17
CA GLY A 210 23.86 10.28 7.80
C GLY A 210 23.40 11.63 7.24
N ASN A 211 24.30 12.57 6.94
CA ASN A 211 23.90 13.81 6.28
C ASN A 211 23.57 13.53 4.81
N MET A 212 22.46 14.08 4.33
CA MET A 212 22.00 13.90 2.95
C MET A 212 22.71 14.83 1.95
N PHE A 213 23.28 15.94 2.43
CA PHE A 213 23.93 16.96 1.61
C PHE A 213 25.00 17.73 2.38
N LYS A 214 25.83 18.46 1.64
CA LYS A 214 26.80 19.44 2.13
C LYS A 214 26.17 20.83 2.15
N GLY A 215 26.66 21.72 3.01
CA GLY A 215 26.14 23.10 3.06
C GLY A 215 24.65 23.14 3.41
N ASP A 216 23.83 23.81 2.59
CA ASP A 216 22.38 23.97 2.80
C ASP A 216 21.52 23.12 1.85
N GLY A 217 22.16 22.30 1.01
CA GLY A 217 21.49 21.42 0.06
C GLY A 217 20.64 22.19 -0.96
N SER A 218 20.99 23.45 -1.27
CA SER A 218 20.25 24.30 -2.20
C SER A 218 20.51 23.97 -3.67
N LYS A 219 21.69 23.42 -3.98
CA LYS A 219 22.07 22.95 -5.31
C LYS A 219 22.04 21.43 -5.35
N ASN A 220 21.83 20.86 -6.53
CA ASN A 220 21.82 19.41 -6.69
C ASN A 220 23.19 18.82 -6.31
N GLU A 221 24.29 19.50 -6.68
CA GLU A 221 25.67 19.10 -6.40
C GLU A 221 26.03 19.05 -4.91
N ASP A 222 25.22 19.67 -4.06
CA ASP A 222 25.40 19.58 -2.61
C ASP A 222 24.99 18.21 -2.06
N TRP A 223 24.07 17.50 -2.74
CA TRP A 223 23.55 16.21 -2.30
C TRP A 223 24.56 15.10 -2.58
N TYR A 224 24.82 14.25 -1.59
CA TYR A 224 25.73 13.12 -1.77
C TYR A 224 25.24 12.11 -2.82
N GLY A 225 23.93 12.07 -3.03
CA GLY A 225 23.28 11.25 -4.05
C GLY A 225 23.42 11.78 -5.48
N TRP A 226 23.73 13.06 -5.69
CA TRP A 226 23.74 13.62 -7.03
C TRP A 226 24.84 12.99 -7.91
N GLY A 227 24.42 12.29 -8.97
CA GLY A 227 25.35 11.55 -9.83
C GLY A 227 25.84 10.23 -9.24
N ALA A 228 25.34 9.80 -8.07
CA ALA A 228 25.73 8.53 -7.46
C ALA A 228 25.31 7.36 -8.38
N PRO A 229 26.17 6.35 -8.60
CA PRO A 229 25.85 5.23 -9.48
C PRO A 229 24.62 4.44 -8.99
N VAL A 230 23.66 4.21 -9.89
CA VAL A 230 22.50 3.35 -9.65
C VAL A 230 22.72 2.04 -10.40
N SER A 231 22.55 0.93 -9.67
CA SER A 231 22.77 -0.42 -10.17
C SER A 231 21.46 -1.21 -10.28
N ALA A 232 21.37 -2.13 -11.22
CA ALA A 232 20.25 -3.07 -11.33
C ALA A 232 20.16 -3.92 -10.04
N PRO A 233 19.00 -3.96 -9.35
CA PRO A 233 18.86 -4.67 -8.08
C PRO A 233 18.91 -6.19 -8.26
N ALA A 234 18.49 -6.68 -9.43
CA ALA A 234 18.61 -8.07 -9.85
C ALA A 234 18.84 -8.16 -11.37
N ALA A 235 19.14 -9.37 -11.86
CA ALA A 235 19.25 -9.60 -13.29
C ALA A 235 17.86 -9.57 -13.97
N GLY A 236 17.80 -9.18 -15.24
CA GLY A 236 16.54 -9.12 -15.97
C GLY A 236 16.67 -8.46 -17.32
N LYS A 237 15.54 -8.28 -18.00
CA LYS A 237 15.43 -7.61 -19.28
C LYS A 237 14.88 -6.20 -19.09
N VAL A 238 15.51 -5.20 -19.68
CA VAL A 238 15.02 -3.82 -19.69
C VAL A 238 13.81 -3.75 -20.61
N ILE A 239 12.66 -3.39 -20.06
CA ILE A 239 11.39 -3.28 -20.79
C ILE A 239 10.97 -1.81 -20.98
N ARG A 240 11.52 -0.90 -20.18
CA ARG A 240 11.36 0.55 -20.34
C ARG A 240 12.66 1.25 -19.96
N ALA A 241 13.06 2.25 -20.74
CA ALA A 241 14.19 3.11 -20.45
C ALA A 241 13.90 4.51 -20.99
N VAL A 242 13.78 5.49 -20.10
CA VAL A 242 13.53 6.89 -20.42
C VAL A 242 14.71 7.72 -19.95
N SER A 243 15.25 8.53 -20.86
CA SER A 243 16.38 9.43 -20.64
C SER A 243 16.11 10.76 -21.34
N GLY A 244 16.82 11.82 -20.96
CA GLY A 244 16.74 13.12 -21.60
C GLY A 244 15.78 14.13 -20.94
N LEU A 245 15.02 13.71 -19.93
CA LEU A 245 14.16 14.63 -19.17
C LEU A 245 15.04 15.49 -18.24
N PRO A 246 14.83 16.83 -18.21
CA PRO A 246 15.65 17.72 -17.41
C PRO A 246 15.47 17.44 -15.90
N ASP A 247 16.57 17.57 -15.16
CA ASP A 247 16.53 17.54 -13.69
C ASP A 247 15.91 18.83 -13.14
N ASN A 248 15.25 18.69 -11.98
CA ASN A 248 14.68 19.80 -11.24
C ASN A 248 15.77 20.65 -10.57
N ALA A 249 15.34 21.78 -10.03
CA ALA A 249 16.13 22.58 -9.08
C ALA A 249 15.28 22.86 -7.86
N LYS A 250 15.89 22.87 -6.67
CA LYS A 250 15.19 23.08 -5.40
C LYS A 250 14.34 24.35 -5.44
N GLY A 251 13.11 24.25 -4.95
CA GLY A 251 12.16 25.37 -4.92
C GLY A 251 11.52 25.72 -6.26
N LYS A 252 11.81 24.97 -7.34
CA LYS A 252 11.11 25.08 -8.62
C LYS A 252 10.10 23.94 -8.77
N ARG A 253 9.05 24.20 -9.54
CA ARG A 253 8.11 23.15 -9.95
C ARG A 253 8.76 22.22 -10.99
N PRO A 254 8.31 20.96 -11.09
CA PRO A 254 8.72 20.08 -12.16
C PRO A 254 8.55 20.72 -13.55
N PRO A 255 9.42 20.41 -14.52
CA PRO A 255 9.48 21.06 -15.83
C PRO A 255 8.42 20.54 -16.81
N PHE A 256 7.20 20.30 -16.35
CA PHE A 256 6.05 19.93 -17.17
C PHE A 256 4.76 20.59 -16.68
N SER A 257 3.84 20.87 -17.60
CA SER A 257 2.51 21.38 -17.28
C SER A 257 1.56 20.25 -16.86
N ARG A 258 0.40 20.62 -16.29
CA ARG A 258 -0.65 19.65 -15.95
C ARG A 258 -1.15 18.91 -17.19
N GLU A 259 -1.28 19.60 -18.32
CA GLU A 259 -1.74 19.04 -19.59
C GLU A 259 -0.73 18.03 -20.13
N GLN A 260 0.57 18.33 -20.03
CA GLN A 260 1.64 17.39 -20.40
C GLN A 260 1.61 16.15 -19.50
N PHE A 261 1.42 16.33 -18.19
CA PHE A 261 1.29 15.22 -17.26
C PHE A 261 0.07 14.33 -17.53
N ILE A 262 -1.08 14.92 -17.87
CA ILE A 262 -2.28 14.15 -18.23
C ILE A 262 -2.04 13.35 -19.52
N ALA A 263 -1.31 13.90 -20.48
CA ALA A 263 -0.97 13.23 -21.73
C ALA A 263 0.08 12.11 -21.56
N ASP A 264 1.05 12.31 -20.66
CA ASP A 264 2.08 11.33 -20.32
C ASP A 264 2.31 11.30 -18.79
N PRO A 265 1.60 10.45 -18.05
CA PRO A 265 1.77 10.34 -16.60
C PRO A 265 3.16 9.79 -16.21
N SER A 266 3.91 9.18 -17.15
CA SER A 266 5.26 8.70 -16.84
C SER A 266 6.27 9.82 -16.58
N LEU A 267 5.88 11.08 -16.88
CA LEU A 267 6.62 12.26 -16.45
C LEU A 267 6.80 12.35 -14.93
N MET A 268 5.93 11.74 -14.12
CA MET A 268 6.16 11.69 -12.66
C MET A 268 7.46 10.97 -12.32
N TRP A 269 7.80 9.90 -13.03
CA TRP A 269 9.00 9.10 -12.76
C TRP A 269 10.27 9.76 -13.28
N GLY A 270 10.16 10.82 -14.10
CA GLY A 270 11.31 11.46 -14.72
C GLY A 270 12.07 10.49 -15.62
N ASN A 271 13.40 10.57 -15.63
CA ASN A 271 14.22 9.53 -16.25
C ASN A 271 14.16 8.27 -15.41
N HIS A 272 13.82 7.14 -16.03
CA HIS A 272 13.56 5.90 -15.30
C HIS A 272 13.84 4.66 -16.15
N ILE A 273 13.95 3.52 -15.47
CA ILE A 273 14.14 2.20 -16.07
C ILE A 273 13.17 1.22 -15.42
N GLU A 274 12.53 0.38 -16.22
CA GLU A 274 11.83 -0.81 -15.74
C GLU A 274 12.56 -2.07 -16.22
N ILE A 275 12.78 -3.01 -15.30
CA ILE A 275 13.49 -4.28 -15.50
C ILE A 275 12.56 -5.43 -15.16
N ASP A 276 12.21 -6.24 -16.14
CA ASP A 276 11.48 -7.50 -15.96
C ASP A 276 12.44 -8.61 -15.55
N HIS A 277 12.19 -9.22 -14.39
CA HIS A 277 13.00 -10.31 -13.84
C HIS A 277 12.61 -11.70 -14.37
N GLY A 278 11.59 -11.78 -15.24
CA GLY A 278 11.17 -13.02 -15.93
C GLY A 278 10.28 -13.94 -15.09
N ASN A 279 9.83 -13.47 -13.94
CA ASN A 279 9.06 -14.22 -12.94
C ASN A 279 7.77 -13.49 -12.52
N GLY A 280 7.35 -12.48 -13.30
CA GLY A 280 6.21 -11.62 -12.99
C GLY A 280 6.54 -10.47 -12.04
N GLU A 281 7.81 -10.31 -11.63
CA GLU A 281 8.27 -9.20 -10.80
C GLU A 281 9.07 -8.20 -11.66
N VAL A 282 8.69 -6.93 -11.60
CA VAL A 282 9.31 -5.84 -12.35
C VAL A 282 9.85 -4.80 -11.39
N SER A 283 11.15 -4.52 -11.45
CA SER A 283 11.75 -3.38 -10.74
C SER A 283 11.58 -2.11 -11.57
N MET A 284 11.12 -1.02 -10.96
CA MET A 284 11.20 0.32 -11.52
C MET A 284 12.23 1.14 -10.74
N LEU A 285 13.05 1.93 -11.43
CA LEU A 285 14.01 2.86 -10.85
C LEU A 285 13.82 4.25 -11.49
N ALA A 286 13.46 5.26 -10.71
CA ALA A 286 13.03 6.58 -11.19
C ALA A 286 13.89 7.73 -10.67
N HIS A 287 13.57 8.94 -11.14
CA HIS A 287 14.26 10.19 -10.85
C HIS A 287 15.75 10.17 -11.19
N LEU A 288 16.13 9.37 -12.19
CA LEU A 288 17.50 9.27 -12.65
C LEU A 288 17.96 10.61 -13.25
N LYS A 289 19.26 10.85 -13.18
CA LYS A 289 19.87 12.08 -13.68
C LYS A 289 19.75 12.17 -15.19
N ASN A 290 19.51 13.37 -15.71
CA ASN A 290 19.41 13.60 -17.15
C ASN A 290 20.65 13.08 -17.88
N GLY A 291 20.42 12.30 -18.94
CA GLY A 291 21.47 11.72 -19.78
C GLY A 291 22.27 10.59 -19.14
N SER A 292 21.92 10.13 -17.93
CA SER A 292 22.69 9.10 -17.22
C SER A 292 22.26 7.66 -17.52
N VAL A 293 21.04 7.43 -18.01
CA VAL A 293 20.51 6.10 -18.29
C VAL A 293 21.33 5.44 -19.40
N THR A 294 22.01 4.34 -19.05
CA THR A 294 22.94 3.65 -19.97
C THR A 294 22.34 2.45 -20.67
N ALA A 295 21.27 1.88 -20.14
CA ALA A 295 20.62 0.70 -20.70
C ALA A 295 19.51 1.08 -21.72
N LYS A 296 19.28 0.19 -22.69
CA LYS A 296 18.24 0.34 -23.72
C LYS A 296 17.17 -0.73 -23.56
N VAL A 297 15.96 -0.43 -24.04
CA VAL A 297 14.88 -1.42 -24.11
C VAL A 297 15.36 -2.63 -24.92
N GLY A 298 15.18 -3.83 -24.36
CA GLY A 298 15.65 -5.09 -24.93
C GLY A 298 16.95 -5.60 -24.33
N ASP A 299 17.75 -4.76 -23.69
CA ASP A 299 19.01 -5.17 -23.06
C ASP A 299 18.76 -6.14 -21.91
N THR A 300 19.66 -7.10 -21.73
CA THR A 300 19.73 -7.92 -20.52
C THR A 300 20.76 -7.33 -19.57
N VAL A 301 20.37 -7.06 -18.33
CA VAL A 301 21.25 -6.54 -17.28
C VAL A 301 21.54 -7.60 -16.24
N LYS A 302 22.73 -7.55 -15.65
CA LYS A 302 23.12 -8.39 -14.51
C LYS A 302 22.85 -7.66 -13.20
N ALA A 303 22.58 -8.41 -12.12
CA ALA A 303 22.49 -7.83 -10.78
C ALA A 303 23.79 -7.05 -10.45
N GLY A 304 23.65 -5.81 -10.00
CA GLY A 304 24.76 -4.91 -9.71
C GLY A 304 25.36 -4.18 -10.91
N GLN A 305 24.86 -4.40 -12.14
CA GLN A 305 25.29 -3.62 -13.31
C GLN A 305 24.83 -2.17 -13.17
N LYS A 306 25.73 -1.19 -13.38
CA LYS A 306 25.35 0.24 -13.45
C LYS A 306 24.38 0.45 -14.60
N ILE A 307 23.25 1.09 -14.32
CA ILE A 307 22.17 1.38 -15.28
C ILE A 307 21.84 2.87 -15.38
N GLY A 308 22.29 3.67 -14.43
CA GLY A 308 22.11 5.12 -14.43
C GLY A 308 22.84 5.79 -13.28
N GLU A 309 22.49 7.04 -13.04
CA GLU A 309 22.93 7.83 -11.89
C GLU A 309 21.72 8.44 -11.20
N MET A 310 21.76 8.56 -9.87
CA MET A 310 20.72 9.21 -9.09
C MET A 310 20.66 10.70 -9.45
N GLY A 311 19.45 11.20 -9.65
CA GLY A 311 19.19 12.55 -10.13
C GLY A 311 18.03 13.21 -9.42
N PHE A 312 17.36 14.12 -10.14
CA PHE A 312 16.26 14.91 -9.60
C PHE A 312 15.20 15.22 -10.68
N SER A 313 15.00 14.32 -11.64
CA SER A 313 14.04 14.50 -12.72
C SER A 313 12.63 14.01 -12.34
N GLY A 314 11.60 14.53 -13.01
CA GLY A 314 10.20 14.12 -12.79
C GLY A 314 9.53 14.85 -11.63
N ASP A 315 8.49 14.25 -11.04
CA ASP A 315 7.76 14.79 -9.88
C ASP A 315 8.48 14.47 -8.55
N ALA A 316 9.80 14.67 -8.54
CA ALA A 316 10.63 14.50 -7.36
C ALA A 316 10.65 15.79 -6.53
N PHE A 317 10.81 15.65 -5.21
CA PHE A 317 10.94 16.77 -4.26
C PHE A 317 12.38 17.04 -3.79
N LEU A 318 13.28 16.06 -3.90
CA LEU A 318 14.73 16.18 -3.65
C LEU A 318 15.55 15.20 -4.51
N VAL A 319 16.89 15.24 -4.41
CA VAL A 319 17.79 14.26 -5.04
C VAL A 319 17.66 12.91 -4.34
N HIS A 320 17.01 11.95 -4.98
CA HIS A 320 16.83 10.58 -4.47
C HIS A 320 16.62 9.59 -5.61
N LEU A 321 16.65 8.30 -5.27
CA LEU A 321 16.22 7.22 -6.12
C LEU A 321 14.87 6.70 -5.62
N HIS A 322 13.83 6.84 -6.44
CA HIS A 322 12.56 6.15 -6.21
C HIS A 322 12.62 4.73 -6.77
N TYR A 323 12.16 3.75 -6.00
CA TYR A 323 12.21 2.33 -6.34
C TYR A 323 10.87 1.64 -6.08
N ASP A 324 10.41 0.91 -7.08
CA ASP A 324 9.25 0.01 -6.98
C ASP A 324 9.67 -1.43 -7.29
N LEU A 325 9.02 -2.38 -6.63
CA LEU A 325 8.80 -3.71 -7.18
C LEU A 325 7.31 -3.84 -7.49
N LYS A 326 6.97 -4.35 -8.67
CA LYS A 326 5.58 -4.43 -9.16
C LYS A 326 5.30 -5.79 -9.80
N ASN A 327 4.02 -6.18 -9.86
CA ASN A 327 3.59 -7.41 -10.52
C ASN A 327 3.44 -7.28 -12.06
N GLY A 328 4.04 -6.24 -12.64
CA GLY A 328 3.92 -5.90 -14.05
C GLY A 328 4.53 -4.52 -14.35
N ALA A 329 4.44 -4.11 -15.62
CA ALA A 329 4.99 -2.85 -16.10
C ALA A 329 3.99 -1.69 -15.97
N GLY A 330 4.52 -0.47 -15.85
CA GLY A 330 3.72 0.75 -15.91
C GLY A 330 2.75 0.93 -14.73
N PHE A 331 1.68 1.69 -14.98
CA PHE A 331 0.71 2.14 -13.97
C PHE A 331 -0.43 1.17 -13.67
N LYS A 332 -0.61 0.13 -14.50
CA LYS A 332 -1.66 -0.89 -14.32
C LYS A 332 -1.24 -2.02 -13.38
N ALA A 333 0.03 -2.06 -13.02
CA ALA A 333 0.56 -3.03 -12.08
C ALA A 333 0.21 -2.61 -10.65
N ASP A 334 0.14 -3.56 -9.74
CA ASP A 334 0.10 -3.28 -8.30
C ASP A 334 1.51 -3.38 -7.72
N GLY A 335 1.78 -2.59 -6.70
CA GLY A 335 3.04 -2.68 -5.98
C GLY A 335 3.19 -4.06 -5.32
N LEU A 336 4.43 -4.52 -5.18
CA LEU A 336 4.82 -5.71 -4.44
C LEU A 336 5.81 -5.36 -3.32
N PRO A 337 5.72 -5.99 -2.15
CA PRO A 337 6.73 -5.85 -1.10
C PRO A 337 8.13 -6.17 -1.67
N SER A 338 9.18 -5.48 -1.23
CA SER A 338 10.52 -5.69 -1.79
C SER A 338 11.61 -5.84 -0.72
N PRO A 339 11.73 -7.03 -0.09
CA PRO A 339 12.83 -7.29 0.82
C PRO A 339 14.15 -7.41 0.06
N PHE A 340 15.20 -6.80 0.61
CA PHE A 340 16.53 -6.79 0.03
C PHE A 340 17.44 -7.84 0.69
N ASN A 341 18.45 -8.27 -0.06
CA ASN A 341 19.41 -9.28 0.35
C ASN A 341 20.79 -8.69 0.62
N ASN A 342 21.48 -9.29 1.59
CA ASN A 342 22.89 -9.06 1.88
C ASN A 342 23.25 -7.56 2.00
N PHE A 343 22.57 -6.88 2.92
CA PHE A 343 22.86 -5.50 3.29
C PHE A 343 23.26 -5.41 4.75
N GLU A 344 23.73 -4.26 5.19
CA GLU A 344 23.92 -3.93 6.59
C GLU A 344 22.95 -2.81 6.97
N ARG A 345 22.39 -2.91 8.17
CA ARG A 345 21.55 -1.87 8.77
C ARG A 345 22.28 -1.29 9.98
N LEU A 346 22.32 0.03 10.09
CA LEU A 346 22.82 0.69 11.29
C LEU A 346 21.81 0.49 12.43
N SER A 347 22.26 -0.07 13.55
CA SER A 347 21.45 -0.27 14.75
C SER A 347 22.26 0.13 15.97
N GLY A 348 21.91 1.26 16.57
CA GLY A 348 22.76 1.92 17.56
C GLY A 348 24.09 2.32 16.95
N ALA A 349 25.20 1.84 17.52
CA ALA A 349 26.55 2.19 17.08
C ALA A 349 27.14 1.25 16.02
N ALA A 350 26.42 0.19 15.59
CA ALA A 350 27.00 -0.86 14.76
C ALA A 350 26.17 -1.14 13.50
N TRP A 351 26.88 -1.36 12.39
CA TRP A 351 26.33 -1.94 11.17
C TRP A 351 26.11 -3.43 11.37
N THR A 352 24.85 -3.86 11.35
CA THR A 352 24.45 -5.24 11.56
C THR A 352 24.11 -5.89 10.22
N PRO A 353 24.72 -7.03 9.86
CA PRO A 353 24.37 -7.75 8.65
C PRO A 353 22.91 -8.23 8.64
N VAL A 354 22.23 -8.02 7.53
CA VAL A 354 20.88 -8.53 7.24
C VAL A 354 20.97 -9.36 5.96
N GLN A 355 20.72 -10.66 6.10
CA GLN A 355 20.79 -11.58 4.96
C GLN A 355 19.62 -11.36 3.99
N HIS A 356 18.42 -11.16 4.53
CA HIS A 356 17.19 -10.93 3.80
C HIS A 356 16.21 -10.15 4.69
N GLY A 357 15.61 -9.07 4.21
CA GLY A 357 14.60 -8.35 4.97
C GLY A 357 14.09 -7.07 4.33
N GLN A 358 12.94 -6.62 4.82
CA GLN A 358 12.35 -5.32 4.47
C GLN A 358 13.14 -4.16 5.06
N LEU A 359 12.92 -2.97 4.51
CA LEU A 359 13.43 -1.70 5.01
C LEU A 359 12.26 -0.85 5.51
N ASP A 360 12.50 0.01 6.49
CA ASP A 360 11.50 0.95 6.99
C ASP A 360 12.00 2.39 6.82
N SER A 361 11.08 3.36 6.75
CA SER A 361 11.44 4.78 6.80
C SER A 361 12.36 5.09 7.98
N GLY A 362 13.42 5.86 7.72
CA GLY A 362 14.42 6.23 8.71
C GLY A 362 15.54 5.21 8.92
N ASP A 363 15.48 4.02 8.31
CA ASP A 363 16.61 3.09 8.33
C ASP A 363 17.83 3.70 7.59
N LEU A 364 19.00 3.63 8.22
CA LEU A 364 20.28 3.77 7.52
C LEU A 364 20.77 2.38 7.13
N VAL A 365 20.91 2.16 5.83
CA VAL A 365 21.35 0.88 5.24
C VAL A 365 22.52 1.08 4.30
N ARG A 366 23.29 0.02 4.08
CA ARG A 366 24.30 0.00 3.02
C ARG A 366 24.43 -1.39 2.44
N ARG A 367 24.77 -1.46 1.16
CA ARG A 367 25.06 -2.75 0.51
C ARG A 367 26.32 -3.36 1.13
N ARG A 368 26.27 -4.64 1.49
CA ARG A 368 27.46 -5.35 1.98
C ARG A 368 28.38 -5.65 0.79
N ALA A 369 29.67 -5.32 0.93
CA ALA A 369 30.68 -5.75 -0.03
C ALA A 369 30.71 -7.29 -0.06
N ARG A 370 30.79 -7.86 -1.27
CA ARG A 370 30.88 -9.31 -1.45
C ARG A 370 32.25 -9.84 -1.06
#